data_AF-A0A0T0MCI7-F1
#
_entry.id   AF-A0A0T0MCI7-F1
#
_cell.length_a   1.000
_cell.length_b   1.000
_cell.length_c   1.000
_cell.angle_alpha   90.00
_cell.angle_beta   90.00
_cell.angle_gamma   90.00
#
_symmetry.space_group_name_H-M   'P 1'
#
loop_
_entity.id
_entity.type
_entity.pdbx_description
1 polymer ?
#
loop_
_entity_poly.entity_id
_entity_poly.type
_entity_poly.pdbx_seq_one_letter_code
_entity_poly.pdbx_strand_id
1 'polypeptide(L)'
;MARIKIYKNREWKIDAGTDWDYEKFKATHGYYTGIDLMMKLLETKPDLQNKIMLEQDFALSKEEKDTIAKRIEEYIEKDIRCFIEADETEIYKNVVYKNKIYKAPLMRSRISLEKKLLTAMSLYNQFNDPNNSDIIEFKFG
;
A
#
# COMPACT_ATOMS: atom_id res chain seq x y z
N MET A 1 -1.84 18.39 9.65
CA MET A 1 -1.58 17.02 9.17
C MET A 1 -2.37 16.09 10.05
N ALA A 2 -3.41 15.46 9.51
CA ALA A 2 -4.13 14.43 10.25
C ALA A 2 -3.28 13.16 10.36
N ARG A 3 -3.40 12.48 11.48
CA ARG A 3 -2.77 11.19 11.70
C ARG A 3 -3.80 10.10 11.43
N ILE A 4 -3.52 9.26 10.44
CA ILE A 4 -4.42 8.17 10.04
C ILE A 4 -3.91 6.88 10.67
N LYS A 5 -4.80 6.20 11.39
CA LYS A 5 -4.59 4.85 11.90
C LYS A 5 -5.53 3.89 11.19
N ILE A 6 -4.98 2.82 10.62
CA ILE A 6 -5.78 1.76 9.99
C ILE A 6 -5.71 0.51 10.87
N TYR A 7 -6.89 0.00 11.19
CA TYR A 7 -7.07 -1.24 11.93
C TYR A 7 -7.64 -2.32 11.01
N LYS A 8 -7.21 -3.56 11.23
CA LYS A 8 -7.75 -4.75 10.59
C LYS A 8 -8.19 -5.71 11.70
N ASN A 9 -9.47 -6.00 11.79
CA ASN A 9 -10.08 -6.75 12.90
C ASN A 9 -9.72 -6.17 14.28
N ARG A 10 -9.78 -4.83 14.41
CA ARG A 10 -9.38 -4.06 15.61
C ARG A 10 -7.88 -4.15 15.97
N GLU A 11 -7.09 -4.89 15.21
CA GLU A 11 -5.64 -4.87 15.35
C GLU A 11 -5.06 -3.72 14.56
N TRP A 12 -4.22 -2.93 15.20
CA TRP A 12 -3.54 -1.81 14.57
C TRP A 12 -2.53 -2.31 13.52
N LYS A 13 -2.62 -1.78 12.28
CA LYS A 13 -1.75 -2.18 11.15
C LYS A 13 -0.94 -1.04 10.56
N ILE A 14 -1.52 0.15 10.46
CA ILE A 14 -0.86 1.33 9.86
C ILE A 14 -1.06 2.53 10.79
N ASP A 15 -0.01 3.31 10.98
CA ASP A 15 -0.04 4.64 11.58
C ASP A 15 0.83 5.56 10.73
N ALA A 16 0.20 6.55 10.11
CA ALA A 16 0.88 7.45 9.20
C ALA A 16 0.38 8.88 9.42
N GLY A 17 1.31 9.83 9.39
CA GLY A 17 0.97 11.22 9.11
C GLY A 17 0.73 11.35 7.60
N THR A 18 -0.29 12.12 7.24
CA THR A 18 -0.58 12.38 5.83
C THR A 18 -0.32 13.85 5.48
N ASP A 19 0.48 14.06 4.44
CA ASP A 19 0.45 15.28 3.63
C ASP A 19 -0.47 14.98 2.43
N TRP A 20 -1.50 15.79 2.23
CA TRP A 20 -2.41 15.59 1.10
C TRP A 20 -1.73 15.92 -0.24
N ASP A 21 -0.59 16.60 -0.24
CA ASP A 21 0.30 16.74 -1.40
C ASP A 21 1.28 15.54 -1.50
N TYR A 22 0.73 14.37 -1.80
CA TYR A 22 1.52 13.14 -1.95
C TYR A 22 2.49 13.17 -3.15
N GLU A 23 2.29 14.05 -4.13
CA GLU A 23 3.24 14.23 -5.23
C GLU A 23 4.53 14.93 -4.77
N LYS A 24 4.42 15.90 -3.85
CA LYS A 24 5.60 16.51 -3.22
C LYS A 24 6.43 15.52 -2.42
N PHE A 25 5.79 14.61 -1.67
CA PHE A 25 6.50 13.55 -0.96
C PHE A 25 7.30 12.68 -1.94
N LYS A 26 6.66 12.22 -3.02
CA LYS A 26 7.31 11.41 -4.06
C LYS A 26 8.42 12.15 -4.78
N ALA A 27 8.23 13.43 -5.13
CA ALA A 27 9.27 14.24 -5.76
C ALA A 27 10.53 14.32 -4.89
N THR A 28 10.34 14.39 -3.57
CA THR A 28 11.43 14.49 -2.59
C THR A 28 12.10 13.14 -2.32
N HIS A 29 11.33 12.06 -2.20
CA HIS A 29 11.83 10.77 -1.71
C HIS A 29 11.97 9.68 -2.78
N GLY A 30 11.41 9.89 -3.98
CA GLY A 30 11.41 8.95 -5.09
C GLY A 30 10.37 7.81 -4.98
N TYR A 31 9.53 7.80 -3.96
CA TYR A 31 8.46 6.81 -3.76
C TYR A 31 7.30 7.43 -2.95
N TYR A 32 6.13 6.80 -2.99
CA TYR A 32 4.98 7.17 -2.15
C TYR A 32 5.03 6.39 -0.82
N THR A 33 4.62 7.00 0.30
CA THR A 33 4.29 6.21 1.50
C THR A 33 3.09 5.29 1.27
N GLY A 34 2.76 4.40 2.22
CA GLY A 34 1.63 3.50 2.08
C GLY A 34 0.29 4.23 1.86
N ILE A 35 0.04 5.29 2.62
CA ILE A 35 -1.18 6.11 2.47
C ILE A 35 -1.12 6.95 1.20
N ASP A 36 0.01 7.60 0.90
CA ASP A 36 0.17 8.39 -0.33
C ASP A 36 -0.08 7.55 -1.59
N LEU A 37 0.43 6.31 -1.60
CA LEU A 37 0.20 5.37 -2.68
C LEU A 37 -1.28 5.05 -2.80
N MET A 38 -1.94 4.78 -1.68
CA MET A 38 -3.38 4.52 -1.67
C MET A 38 -4.17 5.71 -2.22
N MET A 39 -3.88 6.93 -1.76
CA MET A 39 -4.53 8.15 -2.23
C MET A 39 -4.30 8.39 -3.72
N LYS A 40 -3.08 8.12 -4.21
CA LYS A 40 -2.75 8.21 -5.63
C LYS A 40 -3.55 7.20 -6.47
N LEU A 41 -3.65 5.96 -6.01
CA LEU A 41 -4.38 4.90 -6.71
C LEU A 41 -5.89 5.15 -6.76
N LEU A 42 -6.41 5.93 -5.80
CA LEU A 42 -7.82 6.29 -5.69
C LEU A 42 -8.21 7.59 -6.40
N GLU A 43 -7.31 8.28 -7.12
CA GLU A 43 -7.66 9.48 -7.91
C GLU A 43 -8.80 9.23 -8.91
N THR A 44 -8.96 7.99 -9.37
CA THR A 44 -10.05 7.59 -10.30
C THR A 44 -11.33 7.15 -9.59
N LYS A 45 -11.37 7.23 -8.26
CA LYS A 45 -12.45 6.81 -7.36
C LYS A 45 -12.73 7.93 -6.34
N PRO A 46 -13.26 9.08 -6.80
CA PRO A 46 -13.34 10.29 -5.99
C PRO A 46 -14.16 10.10 -4.71
N ASP A 47 -15.21 9.27 -4.72
CA ASP A 47 -16.03 9.05 -3.52
C ASP A 47 -15.24 8.43 -2.38
N LEU A 48 -14.44 7.39 -2.67
CA LEU A 48 -13.63 6.70 -1.68
C LEU A 48 -12.42 7.56 -1.26
N GLN A 49 -11.84 8.30 -2.21
CA GLN A 49 -10.78 9.26 -1.93
C GLN A 49 -11.27 10.36 -0.98
N ASN A 50 -12.41 10.97 -1.28
CA ASN A 50 -13.04 12.00 -0.46
C ASN A 50 -13.41 11.47 0.92
N LYS A 51 -13.91 10.24 1.02
CA LYS A 51 -14.21 9.59 2.31
C LYS A 51 -13.00 9.56 3.24
N ILE A 52 -11.80 9.28 2.71
CA ILE A 52 -10.54 9.32 3.47
C ILE A 52 -10.15 10.76 3.80
N MET A 53 -10.30 11.70 2.85
CA MET A 53 -9.94 13.11 3.03
C MET A 53 -10.87 13.89 3.96
N LEU A 54 -12.08 13.40 4.24
CA LEU A 54 -12.97 13.99 5.24
C LEU A 54 -12.43 13.86 6.66
N GLU A 55 -11.40 13.04 6.88
CA GLU A 55 -10.75 12.85 8.18
C GLU A 55 -11.73 12.42 9.29
N GLN A 56 -12.77 11.68 8.92
CA GLN A 56 -13.76 11.11 9.84
C GLN A 56 -13.55 9.61 9.97
N ASP A 57 -13.79 9.07 11.17
CA ASP A 57 -13.72 7.64 11.40
C ASP A 57 -14.73 6.88 10.53
N PHE A 58 -14.29 5.81 9.85
CA PHE A 58 -15.19 4.92 9.12
C PHE A 58 -14.63 3.51 9.00
N ALA A 59 -15.51 2.55 8.69
CA ALA A 59 -15.12 1.22 8.23
C ALA A 59 -15.32 1.11 6.72
N LEU A 60 -14.45 0.37 6.06
CA LEU A 60 -14.60 0.07 4.63
C LEU A 60 -15.73 -0.93 4.41
N SER A 61 -16.56 -0.67 3.40
CA SER A 61 -17.47 -1.67 2.85
C SER A 61 -16.69 -2.74 2.08
N LYS A 62 -17.33 -3.87 1.79
CA LYS A 62 -16.73 -4.92 0.94
C LYS A 62 -16.27 -4.35 -0.41
N GLU A 63 -17.12 -3.60 -1.09
CA GLU A 63 -16.81 -3.01 -2.40
C GLU A 63 -15.61 -2.05 -2.33
N GLU A 64 -15.51 -1.28 -1.25
CA GLU A 64 -14.38 -0.36 -1.05
C GLU A 64 -13.08 -1.13 -0.79
N LYS A 65 -13.11 -2.19 0.05
CA LYS A 65 -11.97 -3.09 0.26
C LYS A 65 -11.51 -3.72 -1.06
N ASP A 66 -12.44 -4.29 -1.82
CA ASP A 66 -12.17 -4.93 -3.11
C ASP A 66 -11.59 -3.94 -4.12
N THR A 67 -12.12 -2.71 -4.14
CA THR A 67 -11.62 -1.62 -5.00
C THR A 67 -10.18 -1.25 -4.66
N ILE A 68 -9.87 -1.05 -3.37
CA ILE A 68 -8.50 -0.71 -2.93
C ILE A 68 -7.55 -1.87 -3.27
N ALA A 69 -7.90 -3.10 -2.89
CA ALA A 69 -7.08 -4.28 -3.14
C ALA A 69 -6.77 -4.45 -4.64
N LYS A 70 -7.79 -4.33 -5.51
CA LYS A 70 -7.64 -4.42 -6.96
C LYS A 70 -6.73 -3.33 -7.53
N ARG A 71 -6.86 -2.08 -7.08
CA ARG A 71 -5.99 -0.99 -7.56
C ARG A 71 -4.53 -1.19 -7.17
N ILE A 72 -4.28 -1.69 -5.97
CA ILE A 72 -2.91 -2.01 -5.53
C ILE A 72 -2.36 -3.20 -6.33
N GLU A 73 -3.17 -4.22 -6.58
CA GLU A 73 -2.82 -5.37 -7.43
C GLU A 73 -2.45 -4.94 -8.85
N GLU A 74 -3.28 -4.11 -9.50
CA GLU A 74 -2.98 -3.53 -10.82
C GLU A 74 -1.66 -2.74 -10.83
N TYR A 75 -1.33 -2.07 -9.74
CA TYR A 75 -0.07 -1.35 -9.59
C TYR A 75 1.12 -2.28 -9.43
N ILE A 76 0.98 -3.35 -8.64
CA ILE A 76 2.00 -4.38 -8.46
C ILE A 76 2.27 -5.10 -9.78
N GLU A 77 1.22 -5.56 -10.46
CA GLU A 77 1.33 -6.40 -11.65
C GLU A 77 1.99 -5.71 -12.85
N LYS A 78 1.93 -4.37 -12.91
CA LYS A 78 2.65 -3.57 -13.91
C LYS A 78 4.16 -3.73 -13.83
N ASP A 79 4.70 -3.79 -12.61
CA ASP A 79 6.14 -3.67 -12.36
C ASP A 79 6.75 -4.94 -11.76
N ILE A 80 5.95 -5.90 -11.29
CA ILE A 80 6.45 -7.13 -10.63
C ILE A 80 7.29 -8.00 -11.58
N ARG A 81 7.09 -7.89 -12.90
CA ARG A 81 7.88 -8.60 -13.91
C ARG A 81 9.32 -8.07 -14.03
N CYS A 82 9.58 -6.88 -13.50
CA CYS A 82 10.92 -6.31 -13.41
C CYS A 82 11.71 -6.85 -12.20
N PHE A 83 11.09 -7.68 -11.36
CA PHE A 83 11.75 -8.37 -10.26
C PHE A 83 12.25 -9.70 -10.82
N ILE A 84 13.56 -9.80 -10.97
CA ILE A 84 14.24 -11.02 -11.43
C ILE A 84 14.18 -12.03 -10.29
N GLU A 85 14.01 -13.32 -10.60
CA GLU A 85 14.35 -14.39 -9.65
C GLU A 85 15.84 -14.26 -9.33
N ALA A 86 16.15 -13.92 -8.08
CA ALA A 86 17.50 -13.72 -7.55
C ALA A 86 18.60 -14.64 -8.12
N ASP A 87 19.76 -14.03 -8.42
CA ASP A 87 21.06 -14.71 -8.55
C ASP A 87 21.53 -15.23 -7.16
N GLU A 88 22.52 -16.11 -7.09
CA GLU A 88 23.00 -16.67 -5.82
C GLU A 88 23.92 -15.70 -5.04
N THR A 89 24.34 -14.60 -5.69
CA THR A 89 25.41 -13.72 -5.20
C THR A 89 24.94 -12.46 -4.46
N GLU A 90 23.65 -12.09 -4.52
CA GLU A 90 23.15 -10.92 -3.78
C GLU A 90 22.51 -11.32 -2.45
N ILE A 91 22.44 -10.36 -1.51
CA ILE A 91 21.63 -10.52 -0.31
C ILE A 91 20.20 -10.17 -0.69
N TYR A 92 19.20 -10.96 -0.29
CA TYR A 92 17.81 -10.75 -0.66
C TYR A 92 16.89 -10.57 0.53
N LYS A 93 15.81 -9.80 0.34
CA LYS A 93 14.65 -9.81 1.21
C LYS A 93 13.53 -10.63 0.56
N ASN A 94 13.03 -11.63 1.27
CA ASN A 94 11.86 -12.39 0.85
C ASN A 94 10.59 -11.55 1.04
N VAL A 95 9.76 -11.51 0.01
CA VAL A 95 8.48 -10.80 -0.01
C VAL A 95 7.39 -11.77 -0.47
N VAL A 96 6.35 -11.92 0.33
CA VAL A 96 5.23 -12.81 0.00
C VAL A 96 4.12 -12.02 -0.66
N TYR A 97 3.71 -12.47 -1.85
CA TYR A 97 2.58 -11.92 -2.61
C TYR A 97 1.86 -13.06 -3.34
N LYS A 98 0.52 -13.17 -3.18
CA LYS A 98 -0.31 -14.23 -3.76
C LYS A 98 0.28 -15.66 -3.60
N ASN A 99 0.71 -16.01 -2.39
CA ASN A 99 1.34 -17.31 -2.08
C ASN A 99 2.62 -17.62 -2.87
N LYS A 100 3.25 -16.62 -3.49
CA LYS A 100 4.58 -16.70 -4.11
C LYS A 100 5.57 -15.89 -3.29
N ILE A 101 6.81 -16.37 -3.25
CA ILE A 101 7.94 -15.67 -2.62
C ILE A 101 8.73 -15.00 -3.71
N TYR A 102 8.80 -13.67 -3.66
CA TYR A 102 9.64 -12.85 -4.51
C TYR A 102 10.90 -12.48 -3.73
N LYS A 103 12.06 -12.53 -4.38
CA LYS A 103 13.34 -12.13 -3.80
C LYS A 103 13.67 -10.72 -4.27
N ALA A 104 13.59 -9.74 -3.38
CA ALA A 104 14.00 -8.37 -3.66
C ALA A 104 15.49 -8.20 -3.34
N PRO A 105 16.34 -7.72 -4.28
CA PRO A 105 17.76 -7.53 -4.03
C PRO A 105 17.98 -6.45 -2.96
N LEU A 106 18.78 -6.77 -1.95
CA LEU A 106 19.16 -5.87 -0.85
C LEU A 106 20.33 -4.98 -1.31
N MET A 107 20.18 -4.21 -2.38
CA MET A 107 21.26 -3.31 -2.82
C MET A 107 21.38 -2.06 -1.92
N ARG A 108 22.64 -1.66 -1.66
CA ARG A 108 23.02 -0.51 -0.80
C ARG A 108 22.56 0.87 -1.30
N SER A 109 22.08 0.97 -2.54
CA SER A 109 21.38 2.17 -3.02
C SER A 109 19.88 1.87 -3.03
N ARG A 110 19.13 2.55 -2.18
CA ARG A 110 17.65 2.51 -2.09
C ARG A 110 17.03 2.90 -3.45
N ILE A 111 16.87 1.99 -4.39
CA ILE A 111 16.21 2.27 -5.67
C ILE A 111 14.70 2.44 -5.42
N SER A 112 14.10 3.43 -6.06
CA SER A 112 12.68 3.78 -5.97
C SER A 112 11.74 2.59 -6.23
N LEU A 113 12.11 1.70 -7.16
CA LEU A 113 11.28 0.58 -7.60
C LEU A 113 11.09 -0.50 -6.52
N GLU A 114 12.15 -0.85 -5.78
CA GLU A 114 12.07 -1.84 -4.68
C GLU A 114 11.14 -1.34 -3.56
N LYS A 115 11.38 -0.11 -3.09
CA LYS A 115 10.54 0.52 -2.07
C LYS A 115 9.09 0.68 -2.53
N LYS A 116 8.89 1.05 -3.79
CA LYS A 116 7.58 1.17 -4.44
C LYS A 116 6.79 -0.13 -4.34
N LEU A 117 7.38 -1.25 -4.73
CA LEU A 117 6.69 -2.54 -4.76
C LEU A 117 6.56 -3.20 -3.39
N LEU A 118 7.58 -3.07 -2.52
CA LEU A 118 7.47 -3.49 -1.12
C LEU A 118 6.32 -2.79 -0.40
N THR A 119 6.19 -1.47 -0.62
CA THR A 119 5.10 -0.66 -0.04
C THR A 119 3.74 -1.13 -0.59
N ALA A 120 3.64 -1.31 -1.91
CA ALA A 120 2.41 -1.78 -2.54
C ALA A 120 2.00 -3.17 -2.06
N MET A 121 2.91 -4.14 -2.01
CA MET A 121 2.63 -5.51 -1.54
C MET A 121 2.24 -5.53 -0.05
N SER A 122 2.94 -4.75 0.78
CA SER A 122 2.59 -4.61 2.20
C SER A 122 1.19 -4.06 2.37
N LEU A 123 0.82 -3.05 1.57
CA LEU A 123 -0.50 -2.44 1.58
C LEU A 123 -1.56 -3.43 1.09
N TYR A 124 -1.32 -4.13 -0.01
CA TYR A 124 -2.21 -5.16 -0.56
C TYR A 124 -2.56 -6.21 0.50
N ASN A 125 -1.59 -6.70 1.26
CA ASN A 125 -1.83 -7.72 2.31
C ASN A 125 -2.72 -7.20 3.47
N GLN A 126 -2.83 -5.89 3.66
CA GLN A 126 -3.78 -5.32 4.63
C GLN A 126 -5.21 -5.34 4.10
N PHE A 127 -5.41 -5.00 2.82
CA PHE A 127 -6.74 -4.84 2.22
C PHE A 127 -7.29 -6.10 1.54
N ASN A 128 -6.42 -7.01 1.10
CA ASN A 128 -6.82 -8.27 0.52
C ASN A 128 -7.47 -9.15 1.58
N ASP A 129 -8.76 -9.39 1.40
CA ASP A 129 -9.61 -10.17 2.29
C ASP A 129 -10.48 -11.11 1.44
N PRO A 130 -9.91 -12.23 0.94
CA PRO A 130 -10.59 -13.10 -0.01
C PRO A 130 -11.84 -13.78 0.57
N ASN A 131 -11.93 -13.85 1.90
CA ASN A 131 -13.05 -14.46 2.61
C ASN A 131 -14.09 -13.44 3.09
N ASN A 132 -13.84 -12.14 2.83
CA ASN A 132 -14.62 -11.03 3.36
C ASN A 132 -14.84 -11.11 4.89
N SER A 133 -13.85 -11.62 5.62
CA SER A 133 -13.91 -11.80 7.07
C SER A 133 -13.38 -10.60 7.85
N ASP A 134 -12.63 -9.73 7.18
CA ASP A 134 -11.87 -8.67 7.82
C ASP A 134 -12.65 -7.35 7.88
N ILE A 135 -12.72 -6.75 9.06
CA ILE A 135 -13.18 -5.38 9.25
C ILE A 135 -11.96 -4.47 9.13
N ILE A 136 -11.99 -3.51 8.20
CA ILE A 136 -10.93 -2.52 8.03
C ILE A 136 -11.45 -1.15 8.42
N GLU A 137 -10.86 -0.56 9.46
CA GLU A 137 -11.32 0.70 10.06
C GLU A 137 -10.25 1.78 9.91
N PHE A 138 -10.69 2.96 9.47
CA PHE A 138 -9.91 4.19 9.45
C PHE A 138 -10.26 5.02 10.68
N LYS A 139 -9.23 5.44 11.40
CA LYS A 139 -9.32 6.29 12.58
C LYS A 139 -8.45 7.52 12.40
N PHE A 140 -8.98 8.69 12.68
CA PHE A 140 -8.30 9.96 12.50
C PHE A 140 -8.11 10.66 13.85
N GLY A 141 -7.01 11.40 13.99
CA GLY A 141 -6.69 12.19 15.19
C GLY A 141 -5.64 13.25 14.95
#